data_AF-A0AAF0FT54-F1
#
_entry.id   AF-A0AAF0FT54-F1
#
_cell.length_a   1.000
_cell.length_b   1.000
_cell.length_c   1.000
_cell.angle_alpha   90.00
_cell.angle_beta   90.00
_cell.angle_gamma   90.00
#
_symmetry.space_group_name_H-M   'P 1'
#
loop_
_entity.id
_entity.type
_entity.pdbx_description
1 polymer ?
#
loop_
_entity_poly.entity_id
_entity_poly.type
_entity_poly.pdbx_seq_one_letter_code
_entity_poly.pdbx_strand_id
1 'polypeptide(L)'
;MFRRRRDPEKVISSIIHRVKLAEMKLKVADNIRKENKGKPLNELVMVSALSGVPILPEFLERVYINAAINDFDRARRELVKFRKDYVDKMKYSVSMALIKEKIDEAINILSELKDKNIASADDVEQYVKKCTNSLQEALSVIEKHKQ
;
A
#
# COMPACT_ATOMS: atom_id res chain seq x y z
N MET A 1 28.16 -12.73 -9.90
CA MET A 1 27.37 -12.26 -8.74
C MET A 1 25.94 -12.82 -8.87
N PHE A 2 25.62 -13.91 -8.17
CA PHE A 2 24.31 -14.56 -8.28
C PHE A 2 23.23 -13.69 -7.61
N ARG A 3 22.35 -13.06 -8.38
CA ARG A 3 21.11 -12.49 -7.84
C ARG A 3 20.28 -13.66 -7.31
N ARG A 4 20.24 -13.87 -5.99
CA ARG A 4 19.28 -14.80 -5.38
C ARG A 4 17.89 -14.45 -5.92
N ARG A 5 17.28 -15.34 -6.70
CA ARG A 5 15.88 -15.19 -7.13
C ARG A 5 15.06 -15.09 -5.84
N ARG A 6 14.40 -13.96 -5.62
CA ARG A 6 13.46 -13.84 -4.49
C ARG A 6 12.30 -14.78 -4.77
N ASP A 7 11.89 -15.47 -3.73
CA ASP A 7 10.71 -16.34 -3.77
C ASP A 7 9.47 -15.47 -4.12
N PRO A 8 8.78 -15.74 -5.24
CA PRO A 8 7.67 -14.92 -5.72
C PRO A 8 6.56 -14.76 -4.69
N GLU A 9 6.27 -15.81 -3.92
CA GLU A 9 5.28 -15.78 -2.84
C GLU A 9 5.65 -14.75 -1.78
N LYS A 10 6.90 -14.81 -1.29
CA LYS A 10 7.39 -13.85 -0.29
C LYS A 10 7.36 -12.41 -0.80
N VAL A 11 7.61 -12.20 -2.09
CA VAL A 11 7.51 -10.86 -2.69
C VAL A 11 6.07 -10.37 -2.66
N ILE A 12 5.12 -11.17 -3.14
CA ILE A 12 3.70 -10.80 -3.17
C ILE A 12 3.15 -10.61 -1.75
N SER A 13 3.44 -11.51 -0.81
CA SER A 13 3.02 -11.38 0.59
C SER A 13 3.59 -10.12 1.25
N SER A 14 4.85 -9.79 0.98
CA SER A 14 5.47 -8.55 1.47
C SER A 14 4.78 -7.31 0.92
N ILE A 15 4.36 -7.33 -0.35
CA ILE A 15 3.64 -6.22 -0.99
C ILE A 15 2.24 -6.09 -0.37
N ILE A 16 1.50 -7.19 -0.21
CA ILE A 16 0.19 -7.20 0.47
C ILE A 16 0.31 -6.60 1.88
N HIS A 17 1.32 -7.02 2.65
CA HIS A 17 1.55 -6.49 3.99
C HIS A 17 1.80 -4.98 3.98
N ARG A 18 2.64 -4.49 3.05
CA ARG A 18 2.91 -3.05 2.90
C ARG A 18 1.66 -2.25 2.56
N VAL A 19 0.81 -2.77 1.67
CA VAL A 19 -0.47 -2.13 1.30
C VAL A 19 -1.41 -2.04 2.52
N LYS A 20 -1.50 -3.09 3.34
CA LYS A 20 -2.29 -3.06 4.59
C LYS A 20 -1.75 -2.07 5.62
N LEU A 21 -0.43 -1.97 5.77
CA LEU A 21 0.17 -0.97 6.67
C LEU A 21 -0.14 0.46 6.22
N ALA A 22 -0.13 0.72 4.90
CA ALA A 22 -0.53 2.01 4.35
C ALA A 22 -2.00 2.34 4.66
N GLU A 23 -2.90 1.36 4.52
CA GLU A 23 -4.31 1.49 4.91
C GLU A 23 -4.47 1.86 6.40
N MET A 24 -3.76 1.16 7.29
CA MET A 24 -3.80 1.45 8.73
C MET A 24 -3.35 2.88 9.04
N LYS A 25 -2.30 3.37 8.37
CA LYS A 25 -1.82 4.75 8.54
C LYS A 25 -2.89 5.77 8.11
N LEU A 26 -3.63 5.51 7.03
CA LEU A 26 -4.72 6.39 6.61
C LEU A 26 -5.90 6.38 7.57
N LYS A 27 -6.23 5.22 8.15
CA LYS A 27 -7.25 5.12 9.20
C LYS A 27 -6.87 5.94 10.43
N VAL A 28 -5.59 5.93 10.82
CA VAL A 28 -5.09 6.80 11.89
C VAL A 28 -5.23 8.28 11.52
N ALA A 29 -4.85 8.68 10.31
CA ALA A 29 -5.02 10.05 9.85
C ALA A 29 -6.49 10.51 9.87
N ASP A 30 -7.40 9.67 9.40
CA ASP A 30 -8.83 9.97 9.39
C ASP A 30 -9.41 10.07 10.80
N ASN A 31 -8.98 9.22 11.73
CA ASN A 31 -9.35 9.33 13.14
C ASN A 31 -8.85 10.65 13.75
N ILE A 32 -7.59 11.02 13.50
CA ILE A 32 -7.04 12.32 13.94
C ILE A 32 -7.89 13.48 13.40
N ARG A 33 -8.27 13.43 12.12
CA ARG A 33 -9.12 14.46 11.49
C ARG A 33 -10.50 14.53 12.16
N LYS A 34 -11.14 13.38 12.40
CA LYS A 34 -12.49 13.28 13.00
C LYS A 34 -12.51 13.74 14.46
N GLU A 35 -11.55 13.30 15.27
CA GLU A 35 -11.48 13.61 16.70
C GLU A 35 -11.14 15.09 16.98
N ASN A 36 -10.37 15.72 16.08
CA ASN A 36 -9.91 17.09 16.25
C ASN A 36 -10.77 18.14 15.53
N LYS A 37 -11.84 17.71 14.85
CA LYS A 37 -12.77 18.61 14.16
C LYS A 37 -13.39 19.58 15.18
N GLY A 38 -12.96 20.85 15.14
CA GLY A 38 -13.41 21.91 16.04
C GLY A 38 -12.71 21.96 17.41
N LYS A 39 -11.61 21.20 17.61
CA LYS A 39 -10.82 21.20 18.86
C LYS A 39 -9.33 21.47 18.58
N PRO A 40 -8.94 22.73 18.31
CA PRO A 40 -7.55 23.08 17.95
C PRO A 40 -6.55 22.91 19.11
N LEU A 41 -7.01 22.84 20.36
CA LEU A 41 -6.19 22.69 21.57
C LEU A 41 -6.56 21.38 22.29
N ASN A 42 -6.22 20.25 21.70
CA ASN A 42 -6.39 18.95 22.34
C ASN A 42 -5.28 18.67 23.36
N GLU A 43 -5.46 17.64 24.20
CA GLU A 43 -4.47 17.26 25.23
C GLU A 43 -3.08 17.01 24.65
N LEU A 44 -2.99 16.44 23.45
CA LEU A 44 -1.72 16.20 22.77
C LEU A 44 -0.98 17.50 22.42
N VAL A 45 -1.69 18.50 21.92
CA VAL A 45 -1.14 19.84 21.66
C VAL A 45 -0.66 20.46 22.96
N MET A 46 -1.44 20.38 24.04
CA MET A 46 -1.05 20.94 25.34
C MET A 46 0.21 20.25 25.91
N VAL A 47 0.26 18.92 25.90
CA VAL A 47 1.40 18.15 26.43
C VAL A 47 2.66 18.36 25.59
N SER A 48 2.53 18.42 24.26
CA SER A 48 3.65 18.69 23.37
C SER A 48 4.15 20.13 23.48
N ALA A 49 3.25 21.10 23.69
CA ALA A 49 3.61 22.49 23.97
C ALA A 49 4.42 22.60 25.28
N LEU A 50 4.06 21.84 26.33
CA LEU A 50 4.82 21.80 27.59
C LEU A 50 6.23 21.22 27.41
N SER A 51 6.46 20.40 26.39
CA SER A 51 7.78 19.88 26.03
C SER A 51 8.52 20.76 25.00
N GLY A 52 7.97 21.95 24.70
CA GLY A 52 8.61 22.99 23.90
C GLY A 52 8.34 22.93 22.39
N VAL A 53 7.60 21.92 21.91
CA VAL A 53 7.25 21.78 20.49
C VAL A 53 5.78 21.38 20.36
N PRO A 54 4.86 22.31 20.12
CA PRO A 54 3.45 21.98 19.95
C PRO A 54 3.25 21.14 18.68
N ILE A 55 2.77 19.91 18.86
CA ILE A 55 2.42 19.00 17.77
C ILE A 55 0.95 19.20 17.44
N LEU A 56 0.69 19.90 16.34
CA LEU A 56 -0.65 20.14 15.84
C LEU A 56 -1.25 18.84 15.25
N PRO A 57 -2.56 18.56 15.46
CA PRO A 57 -3.20 17.38 14.90
C PRO A 57 -3.11 17.33 13.37
N GLU A 58 -3.23 18.48 12.70
CA GLU A 58 -3.11 18.59 11.24
C GLU A 58 -1.70 18.26 10.74
N PHE A 59 -0.68 18.43 11.60
CA PHE A 59 0.67 18.01 11.28
C PHE A 59 0.79 16.48 11.35
N LEU A 60 0.29 15.86 12.43
CA LEU A 60 0.29 14.40 12.56
C LEU A 60 -0.51 13.71 11.46
N GLU A 61 -1.71 14.23 11.17
CA GLU A 61 -2.54 13.75 10.06
C GLU A 61 -1.74 13.70 8.75
N ARG A 62 -1.08 14.81 8.40
CA ARG A 62 -0.25 14.89 7.19
C ARG A 62 0.93 13.92 7.22
N VAL A 63 1.57 13.72 8.37
CA VAL A 63 2.66 12.72 8.50
C VAL A 63 2.15 11.32 8.17
N TYR A 64 1.00 10.92 8.72
CA TYR A 64 0.41 9.61 8.44
C TYR A 64 -0.03 9.44 6.98
N ILE A 65 -0.65 10.46 6.39
CA ILE A 65 -1.03 10.47 4.96
C ILE A 65 0.21 10.32 4.07
N ASN A 66 1.23 11.15 4.28
CA ASN A 66 2.46 11.09 3.49
C ASN A 66 3.19 9.76 3.64
N ALA A 67 3.20 9.20 4.86
CA ALA A 67 3.78 7.89 5.11
C ALA A 67 3.02 6.77 4.37
N ALA A 68 1.69 6.84 4.31
CA ALA A 68 0.87 5.89 3.57
C ALA A 68 1.08 5.97 2.05
N ILE A 69 1.06 7.17 1.48
CA ILE A 69 1.32 7.42 0.05
C ILE A 69 2.69 6.86 -0.35
N ASN A 70 3.71 7.11 0.47
CA ASN A 70 5.05 6.58 0.23
C ASN A 70 5.10 5.05 0.24
N ASP A 71 4.33 4.39 1.11
CA ASP A 71 4.25 2.93 1.13
C ASP A 71 3.51 2.36 -0.09
N PHE A 72 2.44 3.01 -0.57
CA PHE A 72 1.79 2.62 -1.82
C PHE A 72 2.73 2.76 -3.02
N ASP A 73 3.46 3.86 -3.13
CA ASP A 73 4.40 4.03 -4.25
C ASP A 73 5.58 3.05 -4.17
N ARG A 74 6.05 2.71 -2.96
CA ARG A 74 7.03 1.63 -2.77
C ARG A 74 6.48 0.27 -3.18
N ALA A 75 5.26 -0.07 -2.74
CA ALA A 75 4.58 -1.31 -3.15
C ALA A 75 4.46 -1.41 -4.67
N ARG A 76 4.03 -0.31 -5.32
CA ARG A 76 3.92 -0.21 -6.78
C ARG A 76 5.27 -0.43 -7.47
N ARG A 77 6.33 0.23 -7.01
CA ARG A 77 7.68 0.08 -7.59
C ARG A 77 8.22 -1.33 -7.42
N GLU A 78 8.00 -1.96 -6.27
CA GLU A 78 8.36 -3.37 -6.03
C GLU A 78 7.58 -4.31 -6.95
N LEU A 79 6.29 -4.07 -7.13
CA LEU A 79 5.43 -4.88 -7.99
C LEU A 79 5.78 -4.75 -9.48
N VAL A 80 6.06 -3.53 -9.96
CA VAL A 80 6.57 -3.29 -11.33
C VAL A 80 7.90 -4.01 -11.56
N LYS A 81 8.80 -3.97 -10.56
CA LYS A 81 10.07 -4.69 -10.65
C LYS A 81 9.85 -6.20 -10.67
N PHE A 82 8.95 -6.72 -9.84
CA PHE A 82 8.58 -8.13 -9.83
C PHE A 82 8.02 -8.58 -11.18
N ARG A 83 7.10 -7.81 -11.77
CA ARG A 83 6.58 -8.05 -13.12
C ARG A 83 7.70 -8.21 -14.15
N LYS A 84 8.62 -7.24 -14.22
CA LYS A 84 9.73 -7.24 -15.19
C LYS A 84 10.74 -8.36 -14.94
N ASP A 85 11.06 -8.64 -13.68
CA ASP A 85 12.11 -9.58 -13.33
C ASP A 85 11.65 -11.04 -13.31
N TYR A 86 10.35 -11.29 -13.09
CA TYR A 86 9.80 -12.62 -12.93
C TYR A 86 8.76 -12.95 -14.02
N VAL A 87 7.68 -12.17 -14.08
CA VAL A 87 6.51 -12.47 -14.94
C VAL A 87 6.87 -12.38 -16.42
N ASP A 88 7.53 -11.30 -16.83
CA ASP A 88 7.87 -11.05 -18.24
C ASP A 88 8.95 -12.02 -18.78
N LYS A 89 9.69 -12.70 -17.89
CA LYS A 89 10.77 -13.64 -18.25
C LYS A 89 10.34 -15.10 -18.27
N MET A 90 9.09 -15.39 -17.91
CA MET A 90 8.56 -16.75 -17.94
C MET A 90 8.11 -17.16 -19.34
N LYS A 91 8.11 -18.47 -19.60
CA LYS A 91 7.49 -19.03 -20.81
C LYS A 91 5.99 -18.78 -20.76
N TYR A 92 5.43 -18.39 -21.90
CA TYR A 92 4.02 -18.03 -22.01
C TYR A 92 3.12 -19.24 -21.77
N SER A 93 2.17 -19.11 -20.84
CA SER A 93 1.12 -20.09 -20.55
C SER A 93 -0.16 -19.35 -20.13
N VAL A 94 -1.31 -20.03 -20.16
CA VAL A 94 -2.60 -19.44 -19.72
C VAL A 94 -2.51 -18.97 -18.26
N SER A 95 -1.88 -19.76 -17.39
CA SER A 95 -1.64 -19.39 -15.98
C SER A 95 -0.77 -18.14 -15.85
N MET A 96 0.23 -17.98 -16.73
CA MET A 96 1.09 -16.80 -16.71
C MET A 96 0.39 -15.53 -17.21
N ALA A 97 -0.52 -15.66 -18.19
CA ALA A 97 -1.34 -14.54 -18.63
C ALA A 97 -2.21 -14.01 -17.49
N LEU A 98 -2.82 -14.91 -16.71
CA LEU A 98 -3.63 -14.54 -15.54
C LEU A 98 -2.79 -13.89 -14.43
N ILE A 99 -1.61 -14.43 -14.11
CA ILE A 99 -0.70 -13.80 -13.13
C ILE A 99 -0.34 -12.38 -13.57
N LYS A 100 -0.02 -12.20 -14.85
CA LYS A 100 0.33 -10.90 -15.43
C LYS A 100 -0.83 -9.91 -15.33
N GLU A 101 -2.03 -10.34 -15.72
CA GLU A 101 -3.25 -9.52 -15.64
C GLU A 101 -3.47 -9.01 -14.22
N LYS A 102 -3.41 -9.91 -13.22
CA LYS A 102 -3.65 -9.56 -11.81
C LYS A 102 -2.59 -8.65 -11.22
N ILE A 103 -1.34 -8.81 -11.65
CA ILE A 103 -0.26 -7.90 -11.27
C ILE A 103 -0.42 -6.54 -11.92
N ASP A 104 -0.82 -6.49 -13.19
CA ASP A 104 -1.08 -5.24 -13.90
C ASP A 104 -2.27 -4.48 -13.32
N GLU A 105 -3.34 -5.19 -12.95
CA GLU A 105 -4.47 -4.64 -12.21
C GLU A 105 -4.03 -3.99 -10.89
N ALA A 106 -3.24 -4.71 -10.08
CA ALA A 106 -2.72 -4.18 -8.82
C ALA A 106 -1.78 -2.97 -9.01
N ILE A 107 -0.96 -2.95 -10.07
CA ILE A 107 -0.12 -1.78 -10.42
C ILE A 107 -0.98 -0.58 -10.79
N ASN A 108 -2.05 -0.79 -11.58
CA ASN A 108 -2.96 0.28 -12.00
C ASN A 108 -3.69 0.87 -10.80
N ILE A 109 -4.22 0.03 -9.91
CA ILE A 109 -4.86 0.46 -8.66
C ILE A 109 -3.91 1.32 -7.81
N LEU A 110 -2.67 0.86 -7.61
CA LEU A 110 -1.68 1.62 -6.83
C LEU A 110 -1.24 2.91 -7.53
N SER A 111 -1.35 3.00 -8.86
CA SER A 111 -1.08 4.22 -9.61
C SER A 111 -2.22 5.22 -9.44
N GLU A 112 -3.48 4.77 -9.57
CA GLU A 112 -4.65 5.60 -9.31
C GLU A 112 -4.66 6.18 -7.90
N LEU A 113 -4.27 5.40 -6.90
CA LEU A 113 -4.16 5.85 -5.51
C LEU A 113 -3.12 6.95 -5.29
N LYS A 114 -2.09 7.01 -6.14
CA LYS A 114 -1.09 8.06 -6.09
C LYS A 114 -1.58 9.34 -6.77
N ASP A 115 -2.25 9.20 -7.90
CA ASP A 115 -2.67 10.32 -8.74
C ASP A 115 -3.94 10.99 -8.20
N LYS A 116 -4.81 10.22 -7.53
CA LYS A 116 -5.93 10.75 -6.77
C LYS A 116 -5.41 11.27 -5.44
N ASN A 117 -5.45 12.58 -5.25
CA ASN A 117 -5.35 13.18 -3.92
C ASN A 117 -6.37 12.47 -3.02
N ILE A 118 -5.90 11.65 -2.08
CA ILE A 118 -6.72 10.73 -1.29
C ILE A 118 -7.87 11.51 -0.63
N ALA A 119 -9.08 11.34 -1.17
CA ALA A 119 -10.24 12.14 -0.79
C ALA A 119 -10.85 11.67 0.54
N SER A 120 -10.89 10.36 0.77
CA SER A 120 -11.33 9.76 2.04
C SER A 120 -10.62 8.42 2.33
N ALA A 121 -10.59 8.03 3.60
CA ALA A 121 -10.08 6.72 4.01
C ALA A 121 -10.96 5.56 3.49
N ASP A 122 -12.26 5.79 3.33
CA ASP A 122 -13.21 4.80 2.83
C ASP A 122 -12.96 4.46 1.35
N ASP A 123 -12.67 5.48 0.54
CA ASP A 123 -12.29 5.28 -0.87
C ASP A 123 -11.01 4.44 -0.97
N VAL A 124 -10.02 4.71 -0.11
CA VAL A 124 -8.76 3.96 -0.10
C VAL A 124 -8.97 2.53 0.35
N GLU A 125 -9.85 2.26 1.31
CA GLU A 125 -10.16 0.90 1.75
C GLU A 125 -10.68 0.05 0.59
N GLN A 126 -11.54 0.61 -0.26
CA GLN A 126 -12.03 -0.10 -1.45
C GLN A 126 -10.90 -0.44 -2.43
N TYR A 127 -10.00 0.51 -2.67
CA TYR A 127 -8.83 0.29 -3.53
C TYR A 127 -7.85 -0.73 -2.95
N VAL A 128 -7.58 -0.65 -1.64
CA VAL A 128 -6.74 -1.61 -0.93
C VAL A 128 -7.31 -3.01 -1.04
N LYS A 129 -8.62 -3.20 -0.80
CA LYS A 129 -9.30 -4.49 -0.95
C LYS A 129 -9.13 -5.05 -2.37
N LYS A 130 -9.41 -4.24 -3.39
CA LYS A 130 -9.23 -4.65 -4.80
C LYS A 130 -7.77 -5.06 -5.07
N CYS A 131 -6.80 -4.25 -4.66
CA CYS A 131 -5.38 -4.54 -4.83
C CYS A 131 -4.97 -5.85 -4.13
N THR A 132 -5.38 -6.04 -2.87
CA THR A 132 -5.06 -7.26 -2.13
C THR A 132 -5.71 -8.50 -2.73
N ASN A 133 -6.93 -8.40 -3.24
CA ASN A 133 -7.61 -9.52 -3.90
C ASN A 133 -6.89 -9.91 -5.19
N SER A 134 -6.54 -8.95 -6.06
CA SER A 134 -5.77 -9.24 -7.27
C SER A 134 -4.42 -9.89 -6.94
N LEU A 135 -3.73 -9.42 -5.89
CA LEU A 135 -2.47 -10.01 -5.44
C LEU A 135 -2.64 -11.43 -4.86
N GLN A 136 -3.72 -11.69 -4.12
CA GLN A 136 -4.03 -13.03 -3.59
C GLN A 136 -4.40 -14.03 -4.69
N GLU A 137 -5.12 -13.58 -5.71
CA GLU A 137 -5.40 -14.39 -6.90
C GLU A 137 -4.09 -14.73 -7.64
N ALA A 138 -3.21 -13.75 -7.86
CA ALA A 138 -1.89 -13.99 -8.44
C ALA A 138 -1.06 -15.00 -7.63
N LEU A 139 -1.06 -14.87 -6.30
CA LEU A 139 -0.38 -15.80 -5.38
C LEU A 139 -0.92 -17.22 -5.54
N SER A 140 -2.24 -17.38 -5.56
CA SER A 140 -2.91 -18.68 -5.66
C SER A 140 -2.56 -19.40 -6.97
N VAL A 141 -2.41 -18.66 -8.07
CA VAL A 141 -1.99 -19.24 -9.36
C VAL A 141 -0.51 -19.65 -9.32
N ILE A 142 0.35 -18.86 -8.69
CA ILE A 142 1.78 -19.17 -8.53
C ILE A 142 1.97 -20.46 -7.72
N GLU A 143 1.23 -20.61 -6.62
CA GLU A 143 1.28 -21.81 -5.77
C GLU A 143 0.84 -23.06 -6.53
N LYS A 144 -0.25 -22.96 -7.30
CA LYS A 144 -0.75 -24.06 -8.15
C LYS A 144 0.21 -24.45 -9.27
N HIS A 145 1.07 -23.54 -9.73
CA HIS A 145 2.03 -23.82 -10.81
C HIS A 145 3.33 -24.48 -10.30
N LYS A 146 3.54 -24.54 -8.98
CA LYS A 146 4.67 -25.24 -8.35
C LYS A 146 4.40 -26.73 -8.07
N GLN A 147 3.12 -27.14 -8.01
CA GLN A 147 2.68 -28.52 -7.81
C GLN A 147 2.69 -29.30 -9.13
#